data_AF-A0ABD2MK96-F1
#
_entry.id   AF-A0ABD2MK96-F1
#
_cell.length_a   1.000
_cell.length_b   1.000
_cell.length_c   1.000
_cell.angle_alpha   90.00
_cell.angle_beta   90.00
_cell.angle_gamma   90.00
#
_symmetry.space_group_name_H-M   'P 1'
#
loop_
_entity.id
_entity.type
_entity.pdbx_description
1 polymer ?
#
loop_
_entity_poly.entity_id
_entity_poly.type
_entity_poly.pdbx_seq_one_letter_code
_entity_poly.pdbx_strand_id
1 'polypeptide(L)'
;SLKEELMGEISVEDIPNEKLIVLCVYRTQKANITKFIQKIEEPRNLNTDCKQYRNYKIAVARDFNVDILENTRESKELKNIFGSYNCKSTLFEP
;
A
#
# COMPACT_ATOMS: atom_id res chain seq x y z
N SER A 1 -7.50 16.67 5.05
CA SER A 1 -8.36 17.20 6.14
C SER A 1 -7.96 16.59 7.47
N LEU A 2 -8.27 17.21 8.61
CA LEU A 2 -7.97 16.67 9.96
C LEU A 2 -8.45 15.21 10.17
N LYS A 3 -9.48 14.77 9.43
CA LYS A 3 -9.97 13.37 9.43
C LYS A 3 -9.05 12.41 8.68
N GLU A 4 -8.38 12.85 7.63
CA GLU A 4 -7.43 12.02 6.87
C GLU A 4 -6.11 11.85 7.62
N GLU A 5 -5.64 12.90 8.31
CA GLU A 5 -4.47 12.83 9.20
C GLU A 5 -4.64 11.81 10.33
N LEU A 6 -5.86 11.67 10.86
CA LEU A 6 -6.16 10.66 11.88
C LEU A 6 -6.20 9.22 11.33
N MET A 7 -6.37 9.04 10.02
CA MET A 7 -6.46 7.73 9.38
C MET A 7 -5.11 7.21 8.87
N GLY A 8 -4.20 8.10 8.49
CA GLY A 8 -2.93 7.77 7.86
C GLY A 8 -2.85 8.26 6.41
N GLU A 9 -1.65 8.14 5.84
CA GLU A 9 -1.29 8.70 4.54
C GLU A 9 -0.96 7.60 3.54
N ILE A 10 -1.33 7.84 2.30
CA ILE A 10 -0.92 7.04 1.15
C ILE A 10 -0.38 8.02 0.13
N SER A 11 0.90 7.90 -0.20
CA SER A 11 1.54 8.68 -1.25
C SER A 11 2.09 7.75 -2.32
N VAL A 12 2.05 8.23 -3.56
CA VAL A 12 2.47 7.49 -4.74
C VAL A 12 3.52 8.33 -5.44
N GLU A 13 4.71 7.77 -5.57
CA GLU A 13 5.79 8.37 -6.35
C GLU A 13 6.03 7.53 -7.61
N ASP A 14 6.10 8.19 -8.76
CA ASP A 14 6.45 7.57 -10.02
C ASP A 14 7.94 7.81 -10.32
N ILE A 15 8.65 6.75 -10.66
CA ILE A 15 10.05 6.78 -11.10
C ILE A 15 10.09 6.21 -12.54
N PRO A 16 9.78 7.03 -13.57
CA PRO A 16 9.53 6.54 -14.92
C PRO A 16 10.74 5.85 -15.56
N ASN A 17 11.93 6.38 -15.32
CA ASN A 17 13.18 5.86 -15.88
C ASN A 17 13.46 4.42 -15.44
N GLU A 18 13.03 4.07 -14.22
CA GLU A 18 13.20 2.73 -13.64
C GLU A 18 11.97 1.84 -13.86
N LYS A 19 10.91 2.37 -14.48
CA LYS A 19 9.58 1.74 -14.53
C LYS A 19 9.17 1.25 -13.15
N LEU A 20 9.23 2.14 -12.16
CA LEU A 20 8.97 1.83 -10.76
C LEU A 20 7.96 2.82 -10.19
N ILE A 21 6.94 2.29 -9.53
CA ILE A 21 6.04 3.06 -8.68
C ILE A 21 6.40 2.73 -7.24
N VAL A 22 6.59 3.77 -6.42
CA VAL A 22 6.77 3.61 -4.98
C VAL A 22 5.48 4.06 -4.30
N LEU A 23 4.82 3.10 -3.68
CA LEU A 23 3.67 3.33 -2.82
C LEU A 23 4.15 3.44 -1.39
N CYS A 24 4.12 4.64 -0.83
CA CYS A 24 4.41 4.89 0.58
C CYS A 24 3.10 4.89 1.35
N VAL A 25 3.00 4.04 2.35
CA VAL A 25 1.75 3.85 3.10
C VAL A 25 2.05 3.91 4.60
N TYR A 26 1.36 4.81 5.29
CA TYR A 26 1.51 5.05 6.72
C TYR A 26 0.14 4.99 7.41
N ARG A 27 0.01 4.18 8.47
CA ARG A 27 -1.21 4.14 9.29
C ARG A 27 -0.93 4.71 10.68
N THR A 28 -1.72 5.69 11.13
CA THR A 28 -1.63 6.12 12.53
C THR A 28 -2.07 5.01 13.49
N GLN A 29 -1.62 5.09 14.74
CA GLN A 29 -1.99 4.10 15.77
C GLN A 29 -3.49 4.11 16.11
N LYS A 30 -4.16 5.25 15.93
CA LYS A 30 -5.58 5.45 16.27
C LYS A 30 -6.51 5.13 15.10
N ALA A 31 -5.97 4.92 13.90
CA ALA A 31 -6.76 4.64 12.72
C ALA A 31 -7.39 3.25 12.79
N ASN A 32 -8.64 3.15 12.33
CA ASN A 32 -9.30 1.87 12.16
C ASN A 32 -8.68 1.11 10.97
N ILE A 33 -8.16 -0.09 11.23
CA ILE A 33 -7.48 -0.92 10.24
C ILE A 33 -8.33 -1.25 9.03
N THR A 34 -9.61 -1.60 9.22
CA THR A 34 -10.53 -1.96 8.13
C THR A 34 -10.76 -0.78 7.20
N LYS A 35 -11.03 0.41 7.74
CA LYS A 35 -11.19 1.63 6.93
C LYS A 35 -9.90 2.00 6.21
N PHE A 36 -8.76 1.74 6.82
CA PHE A 36 -7.47 2.02 6.21
C PHE A 36 -7.18 1.07 5.03
N ILE A 37 -7.49 -0.22 5.17
CA ILE A 37 -7.41 -1.19 4.07
C ILE A 37 -8.29 -0.75 2.91
N GLN A 38 -9.54 -0.35 3.19
CA GLN A 38 -10.45 0.18 2.16
C GLN A 38 -9.87 1.41 1.44
N LYS A 39 -9.17 2.29 2.18
CA LYS A 39 -8.46 3.44 1.58
C LYS A 39 -7.34 2.99 0.64
N ILE A 40 -6.58 1.96 0.98
CA ILE A 40 -5.53 1.41 0.08
C ILE A 40 -6.16 0.85 -1.20
N GLU A 41 -7.29 0.15 -1.08
CA GLU A 41 -8.00 -0.43 -2.23
C GLU A 41 -8.61 0.61 -3.16
N GLU A 42 -8.71 1.88 -2.75
CA GLU A 42 -9.30 2.91 -3.61
C GLU A 42 -8.49 3.05 -4.91
N PRO A 43 -9.15 2.92 -6.08
CA PRO A 43 -8.47 2.98 -7.39
C PRO A 43 -7.63 4.24 -7.60
N ARG A 44 -7.99 5.32 -6.92
CA ARG A 44 -7.31 6.63 -6.94
C ARG A 44 -5.91 6.59 -6.33
N ASN A 45 -5.70 5.73 -5.34
CA ASN A 45 -4.47 5.65 -4.56
C ASN A 45 -3.44 4.71 -5.17
N LEU A 46 -3.84 3.87 -6.13
CA LEU A 46 -2.95 2.93 -6.80
C LEU A 46 -2.91 3.12 -8.32
N ASN A 47 -3.93 3.74 -8.90
CA ASN A 47 -4.09 4.15 -10.30
C ASN A 47 -3.43 3.21 -11.33
N THR A 48 -3.50 1.90 -11.08
CA THR A 48 -2.86 0.86 -11.90
C THR A 48 -3.66 0.54 -13.16
N ASP A 49 -4.91 1.00 -13.24
CA ASP A 49 -5.73 0.95 -14.48
C ASP A 49 -5.19 1.88 -15.57
N CYS A 50 -4.22 2.73 -15.24
CA CYS A 50 -3.53 3.53 -16.23
C CYS A 50 -2.63 2.62 -17.09
N LYS A 51 -2.99 2.43 -18.37
CA LYS A 51 -2.23 1.62 -19.35
C LYS A 51 -0.72 1.89 -19.35
N GLN A 52 -0.30 3.09 -18.94
CA GLN A 52 1.10 3.52 -18.83
C GLN A 52 1.92 2.70 -17.81
N TYR A 53 1.28 2.14 -16.78
CA TYR A 53 1.96 1.43 -15.69
C TYR A 53 1.97 -0.09 -15.83
N ARG A 54 1.45 -0.64 -16.94
CA ARG A 54 1.32 -2.09 -17.15
C ARG A 54 2.64 -2.87 -16.99
N ASN A 55 3.78 -2.21 -17.21
CA ASN A 55 5.11 -2.79 -17.12
C ASN A 55 5.94 -2.23 -15.95
N TYR A 56 5.32 -1.46 -15.06
CA TYR A 56 6.01 -0.91 -13.90
C TYR A 56 6.06 -1.94 -12.78
N LYS A 57 7.16 -1.96 -12.05
CA LYS A 57 7.25 -2.62 -10.75
C LYS A 57 6.58 -1.72 -9.72
N ILE A 58 5.90 -2.30 -8.74
CA ILE A 58 5.35 -1.55 -7.61
C ILE A 58 6.11 -1.99 -6.36
N ALA A 59 6.82 -1.04 -5.75
CA ALA A 59 7.43 -1.18 -4.44
C ALA A 59 6.50 -0.54 -3.40
N VAL A 60 6.29 -1.21 -2.27
CA VAL A 60 5.47 -0.67 -1.20
C VAL A 60 6.34 -0.43 0.02
N ALA A 61 6.62 0.83 0.33
CA ALA A 61 7.26 1.27 1.56
C ALA A 61 6.19 1.46 2.64
N ARG A 62 6.39 0.84 3.80
CA ARG A 62 5.33 0.65 4.79
C ARG A 62 5.81 1.08 6.16
N ASP A 63 4.98 1.86 6.82
CA ASP A 63 4.99 2.01 8.27
C ASP A 63 3.57 1.73 8.77
N PHE A 64 3.32 0.44 8.99
CA PHE A 64 2.07 -0.05 9.52
C PHE A 64 2.28 -0.53 10.94
N ASN A 65 1.41 -0.09 11.85
CA ASN A 65 1.11 -0.85 13.07
C ASN A 65 0.31 -2.14 12.73
N VAL A 66 0.77 -2.91 11.75
CA VAL A 66 0.23 -4.20 11.30
C VAL A 66 1.40 -5.05 10.84
N ASP A 67 1.65 -6.14 11.53
CA ASP A 67 2.59 -7.14 11.04
C ASP A 67 1.92 -7.95 9.93
N ILE A 68 2.42 -7.77 8.70
CA ILE A 68 1.89 -8.49 7.55
C ILE A 68 2.25 -9.98 7.55
N LEU A 69 3.25 -10.40 8.32
CA LEU A 69 3.62 -11.81 8.46
C LEU A 69 2.60 -12.57 9.30
N GLU A 70 1.87 -11.89 10.19
CA GLU A 70 0.82 -12.50 10.99
C GLU A 70 -0.28 -13.15 10.14
N ASN A 71 -0.93 -14.15 10.74
CA ASN A 71 -2.05 -14.89 10.15
C ASN A 71 -3.41 -14.29 10.55
N THR A 72 -3.52 -12.97 10.53
CA THR A 72 -4.79 -12.25 10.77
C THR A 72 -5.59 -12.09 9.48
N ARG A 73 -6.86 -11.70 9.61
CA ARG A 73 -7.72 -11.41 8.46
C ARG A 73 -7.17 -10.21 7.67
N GLU A 74 -6.75 -9.18 8.38
CA GLU A 74 -6.26 -7.92 7.82
C GLU A 74 -4.92 -8.11 7.10
N SER A 75 -4.01 -8.91 7.66
CA SER A 75 -2.75 -9.26 7.00
C SER A 75 -2.98 -10.06 5.72
N LYS A 76 -3.99 -10.93 5.68
CA LYS A 76 -4.42 -11.63 4.44
C LYS A 76 -5.01 -10.69 3.41
N GLU A 77 -5.89 -9.78 3.82
CA GLU A 77 -6.47 -8.76 2.95
C GLU A 77 -5.37 -7.90 2.32
N LEU A 78 -4.42 -7.38 3.12
CA LEU A 78 -3.26 -6.64 2.63
C LEU A 78 -2.38 -7.46 1.68
N LYS A 79 -2.10 -8.73 2.00
CA LYS A 79 -1.35 -9.64 1.10
C LYS A 79 -2.07 -9.80 -0.25
N ASN A 80 -3.39 -9.95 -0.25
CA ASN A 80 -4.19 -10.10 -1.46
C ASN A 80 -4.17 -8.82 -2.31
N ILE A 81 -4.32 -7.65 -1.68
CA ILE A 81 -4.22 -6.35 -2.34
C ILE A 81 -2.84 -6.21 -3.00
N PHE A 82 -1.76 -6.39 -2.25
CA PHE A 82 -0.42 -6.26 -2.83
C PHE A 82 -0.14 -7.33 -3.90
N GLY A 83 -0.67 -8.55 -3.74
CA GLY A 83 -0.58 -9.61 -4.74
C GLY A 83 -1.30 -9.29 -6.04
N SER A 84 -2.46 -8.63 -6.00
CA SER A 84 -3.21 -8.24 -7.20
C SER A 84 -2.45 -7.21 -8.06
N TYR A 85 -1.56 -6.43 -7.44
CA TYR A 85 -0.66 -5.50 -8.11
C TYR A 85 0.71 -6.09 -8.46
N ASN A 86 0.88 -7.41 -8.33
CA ASN A 86 2.14 -8.10 -8.55
C ASN A 86 3.30 -7.53 -7.70
N CYS A 87 2.98 -6.91 -6.55
CA CYS A 87 3.97 -6.42 -5.61
C CYS A 87 4.66 -7.62 -4.95
N LYS A 88 5.98 -7.64 -4.99
CA LYS A 88 6.77 -8.59 -4.21
C LYS A 88 7.09 -7.96 -2.86
N SER A 89 6.72 -8.63 -1.78
CA SER A 89 7.09 -8.19 -0.42
C SER A 89 8.59 -8.39 -0.24
N THR A 90 9.32 -7.33 0.08
CA THR A 90 10.77 -7.38 0.36
C THR A 90 11.04 -7.31 1.85
N LEU A 91 10.19 -7.96 2.69
CA LEU A 91 10.35 -7.96 4.14
C LEU A 91 11.81 -8.26 4.48
N PHE A 92 12.47 -7.25 5.04
CA PHE A 92 13.82 -7.36 5.54
C PHE A 92 13.68 -7.76 7.00
N GLU A 93 13.80 -9.05 7.27
CA GLU A 93 14.11 -9.51 8.63
C GLU A 93 15.61 -9.23 8.84
N PRO A 94 16.00 -8.40 9.82
CA PRO A 94 17.40 -8.17 10.13
C PRO A 94 18.12 -9.44 10.62
#